data_AF-A0A4U5MMW5-F1
#
_entry.id   AF-A0A4U5MMW5-F1
#
_cell.length_a   1.000
_cell.length_b   1.000
_cell.length_c   1.000
_cell.angle_alpha   90.00
_cell.angle_beta   90.00
_cell.angle_gamma   90.00
#
_symmetry.space_group_name_H-M   'P 1'
#
loop_
_entity.id
_entity.type
_entity.pdbx_description
1 polymer ?
#
loop_
_entity_poly.entity_id
_entity_poly.type
_entity_poly.pdbx_seq_one_letter_code
_entity_poly.pdbx_strand_id
1 'polypeptide(L)'
;MTESVRRAYMFRIPIDKDLRTHRGTSEPMERYWHFGHQRNALYHETKVFHDMLRTAPILQDLDYSTRESMFENCVMLYNVFIYALSNSRQARSGRFYASPNAYIDMDYNKALHCLAYTPSNHSLATGPHDLNRLSIFSAFSTKSRQKRNFSKKMCTDEDIALMILLIIILSNDCDKANSAWQRPIHDLKRIKEAEYYLTRKGRKNVFMADLLLHVSDMRTQASELSNLYGSLNLILGGGCDGLRVKGQGVPESHS
;
A
#
# COMPACT_ATOMS: atom_id res chain seq x y z
N MET A 1 -18.38 -7.32 0.24
CA MET A 1 -16.94 -6.90 0.17
C MET A 1 -16.05 -7.74 1.06
N THR A 2 -16.49 -8.02 2.28
CA THR A 2 -15.74 -8.78 3.30
C THR A 2 -15.16 -10.09 2.76
N GLU A 3 -15.94 -10.86 1.99
CA GLU A 3 -15.48 -12.12 1.39
C GLU A 3 -14.36 -11.92 0.35
N SER A 4 -14.46 -10.91 -0.50
CA SER A 4 -13.38 -10.55 -1.45
C SER A 4 -12.12 -10.13 -0.72
N VAL A 5 -12.26 -9.39 0.39
CA VAL A 5 -11.14 -8.99 1.24
C VAL A 5 -10.52 -10.22 1.92
N ARG A 6 -11.31 -11.12 2.52
CA ARG A 6 -10.80 -12.39 3.08
C ARG A 6 -10.06 -13.21 2.04
N ARG A 7 -10.65 -13.38 0.86
CA ARG A 7 -10.03 -14.12 -0.26
C ARG A 7 -8.72 -13.47 -0.71
N ALA A 8 -8.70 -12.14 -0.86
CA ALA A 8 -7.47 -11.42 -1.20
C ALA A 8 -6.40 -11.58 -0.11
N TYR A 9 -6.81 -11.53 1.16
CA TYR A 9 -5.92 -11.69 2.31
C TYR A 9 -5.35 -13.11 2.44
N MET A 10 -6.00 -14.15 1.90
CA MET A 10 -5.42 -15.50 1.83
C MET A 10 -4.16 -15.56 0.96
N PHE A 11 -4.01 -14.66 -0.02
CA PHE A 11 -2.84 -14.59 -0.87
C PHE A 11 -1.71 -13.73 -0.29
N ARG A 12 -1.96 -13.05 0.85
CA ARG A 12 -0.95 -12.24 1.52
C ARG A 12 -0.04 -13.10 2.37
N ILE A 13 1.21 -12.69 2.46
CA ILE A 13 2.20 -13.33 3.34
C ILE A 13 1.70 -13.20 4.79
N PRO A 14 1.55 -14.32 5.54
CA PRO A 14 1.14 -14.26 6.92
C PRO A 14 2.21 -13.62 7.80
N ILE A 15 1.80 -12.94 8.86
CA ILE A 15 2.72 -12.40 9.85
C ILE A 15 3.18 -13.53 10.77
N ASP A 16 4.48 -13.78 10.79
CA ASP A 16 5.13 -14.75 11.66
C ASP A 16 5.42 -14.14 13.03
N LYS A 17 5.15 -14.92 14.08
CA LYS A 17 5.49 -14.57 15.45
C LYS A 17 6.96 -14.84 15.78
N ASP A 18 7.58 -15.80 15.09
CA ASP A 18 9.01 -16.05 15.21
C ASP A 18 9.79 -14.96 14.47
N LEU A 19 10.58 -14.21 15.21
CA LEU A 19 11.33 -13.07 14.67
C LEU A 19 12.57 -13.51 13.91
N ARG A 20 13.02 -14.74 14.13
CA ARG A 20 14.22 -15.26 13.47
C ARG A 20 13.98 -15.48 11.99
N THR A 21 12.72 -15.65 11.59
CA THR A 21 12.27 -15.77 10.21
C THR A 21 12.09 -14.39 9.54
N HIS A 22 12.13 -13.30 10.31
CA HIS A 22 11.99 -11.96 9.78
C HIS A 22 13.28 -11.56 9.04
N ARG A 23 13.11 -10.75 8.00
CA ARG A 23 14.18 -10.13 7.22
C ARG A 23 14.30 -8.66 7.59
N GLY A 24 15.51 -8.12 7.57
CA GLY A 24 15.67 -6.70 7.88
C GLY A 24 17.04 -6.14 7.61
N THR A 25 17.17 -4.81 7.74
CA THR A 25 18.42 -4.09 7.49
C THR A 25 19.52 -4.35 8.52
N SER A 26 19.19 -5.02 9.63
CA SER A 26 20.18 -5.51 10.62
C SER A 26 20.49 -6.99 10.48
N GLU A 27 19.76 -7.73 9.64
CA GLU A 27 19.94 -9.16 9.54
C GLU A 27 21.10 -9.47 8.57
N PRO A 28 21.90 -10.51 8.86
CA PRO A 28 23.03 -10.88 8.02
C PRO A 28 22.58 -11.62 6.74
N MET A 29 23.41 -11.51 5.69
CA MET A 29 23.37 -12.34 4.48
C MET A 29 21.97 -12.43 3.84
N GLU A 30 21.43 -13.63 3.64
CA GLU A 30 20.17 -13.90 2.94
C GLU A 30 18.93 -13.30 3.62
N ARG A 31 19.06 -12.92 4.90
CA ARG A 31 18.00 -12.24 5.65
C ARG A 31 18.10 -10.72 5.59
N TYR A 32 19.15 -10.19 4.95
CA TYR A 32 19.29 -8.75 4.72
C TYR A 32 18.18 -8.23 3.82
N TRP A 33 17.50 -7.18 4.28
CA TRP A 33 16.47 -6.48 3.50
C TRP A 33 17.04 -5.24 2.84
N HIS A 34 16.89 -5.13 1.52
CA HIS A 34 17.33 -3.98 0.73
C HIS A 34 16.18 -3.41 -0.11
N PHE A 35 16.39 -2.25 -0.73
CA PHE A 35 15.32 -1.53 -1.44
C PHE A 35 14.72 -2.32 -2.62
N GLY A 36 15.52 -3.08 -3.37
CA GLY A 36 15.01 -4.03 -4.38
C GLY A 36 13.97 -5.03 -3.82
N HIS A 37 14.19 -5.60 -2.63
CA HIS A 37 13.20 -6.46 -1.97
C HIS A 37 11.92 -5.69 -1.64
N GLN A 38 12.04 -4.44 -1.18
CA GLN A 38 10.89 -3.57 -0.92
C GLN A 38 10.06 -3.30 -2.18
N ARG A 39 10.70 -3.05 -3.33
CA ARG A 39 10.00 -2.87 -4.61
C ARG A 39 9.21 -4.11 -5.00
N ASN A 40 9.81 -5.29 -4.88
CA ASN A 40 9.14 -6.56 -5.21
C ASN A 40 7.95 -6.83 -4.26
N ALA A 41 8.13 -6.63 -2.96
CA ALA A 41 7.05 -6.79 -1.99
C ALA A 41 5.88 -5.82 -2.26
N LEU A 42 6.19 -4.56 -2.58
CA LEU A 42 5.19 -3.58 -2.94
C LEU A 42 4.44 -3.99 -4.22
N TYR A 43 5.17 -4.44 -5.26
CA TYR A 43 4.56 -4.94 -6.49
C TYR A 43 3.57 -6.08 -6.22
N HIS A 44 3.97 -7.09 -5.44
CA HIS A 44 3.08 -8.19 -5.06
C HIS A 44 1.85 -7.71 -4.31
N GLU A 45 2.01 -6.78 -3.37
CA GLU A 45 0.88 -6.21 -2.62
C GLU A 45 -0.07 -5.42 -3.53
N THR A 46 0.47 -4.63 -4.48
CA THR A 46 -0.36 -3.91 -5.46
C THR A 46 -1.12 -4.85 -6.38
N LYS A 47 -0.52 -6.00 -6.76
CA LYS A 47 -1.20 -7.03 -7.55
C LYS A 47 -2.38 -7.65 -6.78
N VAL A 48 -2.19 -7.95 -5.48
CA VAL A 48 -3.28 -8.44 -4.63
C VAL A 48 -4.42 -7.42 -4.57
N PHE A 49 -4.11 -6.13 -4.43
CA PHE A 49 -5.12 -5.08 -4.44
C PHE A 49 -5.88 -4.98 -5.76
N HIS A 50 -5.17 -5.04 -6.88
CA HIS A 50 -5.75 -5.05 -8.22
C HIS A 50 -6.71 -6.23 -8.43
N ASP A 51 -6.27 -7.44 -8.07
CA ASP A 51 -7.08 -8.66 -8.14
C ASP A 51 -8.33 -8.58 -7.24
N MET A 52 -8.20 -7.96 -6.06
CA MET A 52 -9.33 -7.73 -5.16
C MET A 52 -10.36 -6.77 -5.78
N LEU A 53 -9.93 -5.67 -6.43
CA LEU A 53 -10.85 -4.76 -7.12
C LEU A 53 -11.57 -5.47 -8.28
N ARG A 54 -10.86 -6.33 -9.01
CA ARG A 54 -11.43 -7.11 -10.11
C ARG A 54 -12.50 -8.11 -9.67
N THR A 55 -12.33 -8.71 -8.49
CA THR A 55 -13.20 -9.80 -7.99
C THR A 55 -14.22 -9.35 -6.95
N ALA A 56 -14.22 -8.07 -6.57
CA ALA A 56 -15.22 -7.51 -5.66
C ALA A 56 -16.59 -7.45 -6.35
N PRO A 57 -17.64 -8.14 -5.84
CA PRO A 57 -18.95 -8.16 -6.49
C PRO A 57 -19.56 -6.78 -6.73
N ILE A 58 -19.29 -5.83 -5.82
CA ILE A 58 -19.76 -4.44 -5.92
C ILE A 58 -19.07 -3.63 -7.03
N LEU A 59 -17.96 -4.12 -7.57
CA LEU A 59 -17.19 -3.49 -8.66
C LEU A 59 -17.20 -4.33 -9.94
N GLN A 60 -17.87 -5.49 -9.94
CA GLN A 60 -17.78 -6.46 -11.03
C GLN A 60 -18.39 -5.93 -12.35
N ASP A 61 -19.40 -5.05 -12.23
CA ASP A 61 -20.14 -4.48 -13.36
C ASP A 61 -19.43 -3.26 -13.98
N LEU A 62 -18.30 -2.84 -13.40
CA LEU A 62 -17.49 -1.75 -13.95
C LEU A 62 -16.67 -2.23 -15.14
N ASP A 63 -16.60 -1.40 -16.17
CA ASP A 63 -15.71 -1.65 -17.30
C ASP A 63 -14.25 -1.66 -16.84
N TYR A 64 -13.38 -2.23 -17.69
CA TYR A 64 -11.96 -2.35 -17.38
C TYR A 64 -11.30 -0.98 -17.14
N SER A 65 -11.58 0.01 -18.00
CA SER A 65 -10.95 1.33 -17.92
C SER A 65 -11.29 2.03 -16.61
N THR A 66 -12.57 2.00 -16.21
CA THR A 66 -13.00 2.60 -14.94
C THR A 66 -12.34 1.93 -13.74
N ARG A 67 -12.18 0.60 -13.76
CA ARG A 67 -11.50 -0.13 -12.68
C ARG A 67 -10.00 0.18 -12.60
N GLU A 68 -9.32 0.27 -13.75
CA GLU A 68 -7.91 0.64 -13.78
C GLU A 68 -7.70 2.04 -13.22
N SER A 69 -8.50 3.02 -13.63
CA SER A 69 -8.41 4.36 -13.08
C SER A 69 -8.73 4.39 -11.57
N MET A 70 -9.71 3.61 -11.10
CA MET A 70 -9.98 3.47 -9.66
C MET A 70 -8.77 2.91 -8.92
N PHE A 71 -8.11 1.89 -9.48
CA PHE A 71 -6.90 1.30 -8.93
C PHE A 71 -5.78 2.35 -8.84
N GLU A 72 -5.50 3.08 -9.92
CA GLU A 72 -4.47 4.13 -9.98
C GLU A 72 -4.69 5.23 -8.92
N ASN A 73 -5.94 5.69 -8.77
CA ASN A 73 -6.29 6.70 -7.77
C ASN A 73 -6.10 6.19 -6.33
N CYS A 74 -6.25 4.89 -6.10
CA CYS A 74 -6.24 4.29 -4.76
C CYS A 74 -4.87 3.75 -4.34
N VAL A 75 -4.02 3.35 -5.28
CA VAL A 75 -2.86 2.48 -5.01
C VAL A 75 -1.91 3.08 -3.97
N MET A 76 -1.63 4.38 -4.04
CA MET A 76 -0.72 5.03 -3.10
C MET A 76 -1.29 5.09 -1.68
N LEU A 77 -2.57 5.41 -1.55
CA LEU A 77 -3.25 5.46 -0.25
C LEU A 77 -3.39 4.06 0.35
N TYR A 78 -3.68 3.06 -0.49
CA TYR A 78 -3.68 1.65 -0.11
C TYR A 78 -2.31 1.18 0.40
N ASN A 79 -1.23 1.55 -0.28
CA ASN A 79 0.14 1.20 0.15
C ASN A 79 0.47 1.77 1.53
N VAL A 80 0.10 3.03 1.80
CA VAL A 80 0.23 3.63 3.14
C VAL A 80 -0.59 2.86 4.17
N PHE A 81 -1.83 2.51 3.84
CA PHE A 81 -2.68 1.70 4.72
C PHE A 81 -2.05 0.34 5.05
N ILE A 82 -1.47 -0.35 4.05
CA ILE A 82 -0.81 -1.63 4.27
C ILE A 82 0.44 -1.49 5.14
N TYR A 83 1.24 -0.44 4.95
CA TYR A 83 2.35 -0.15 5.85
C TYR A 83 1.86 0.09 7.28
N ALA A 84 0.78 0.88 7.45
CA ALA A 84 0.16 1.12 8.74
C ALA A 84 -0.27 -0.18 9.41
N LEU A 85 -0.96 -1.06 8.67
CA LEU A 85 -1.47 -2.35 9.14
C LEU A 85 -0.33 -3.31 9.51
N SER A 86 0.71 -3.39 8.67
CA SER A 86 1.88 -4.23 8.91
C SER A 86 2.61 -3.79 10.17
N ASN A 87 2.86 -2.48 10.31
CA ASN A 87 3.50 -1.91 11.48
C ASN A 87 2.63 -2.04 12.73
N SER A 88 1.31 -1.89 12.62
CA SER A 88 0.42 -1.99 13.78
C SER A 88 0.37 -3.40 14.36
N ARG A 89 0.54 -4.43 13.50
CA ARG A 89 0.52 -5.85 13.90
C ARG A 89 1.89 -6.36 14.38
N GLN A 90 2.98 -5.73 13.96
CA GLN A 90 4.35 -6.17 14.27
C GLN A 90 5.15 -5.14 15.09
N ALA A 91 4.48 -4.08 15.58
CA ALA A 91 5.09 -2.87 16.13
C ALA A 91 6.25 -3.17 17.10
N ARG A 92 7.46 -2.76 16.71
CA ARG A 92 8.64 -2.77 17.56
C ARG A 92 9.30 -1.40 17.55
N SER A 93 9.88 -1.04 18.70
CA SER A 93 10.65 0.20 18.81
C SER A 93 11.81 0.17 17.81
N GLY A 94 12.07 1.31 17.16
CA GLY A 94 13.18 1.44 16.22
C GLY A 94 13.05 0.67 14.89
N ARG A 95 11.92 0.02 14.60
CA ARG A 95 11.70 -0.69 13.32
C ARG A 95 10.46 -0.19 12.60
N PHE A 96 10.53 -0.22 11.26
CA PHE A 96 9.43 0.01 10.35
C PHE A 96 9.24 -1.22 9.47
N TYR A 97 8.05 -1.83 9.50
CA TYR A 97 7.74 -3.00 8.69
C TYR A 97 7.19 -2.59 7.32
N ALA A 98 8.05 -2.64 6.30
CA ALA A 98 7.67 -2.34 4.93
C ALA A 98 6.78 -3.43 4.31
N SER A 99 6.84 -4.66 4.82
CA SER A 99 5.92 -5.76 4.47
C SER A 99 5.81 -6.74 5.64
N PRO A 100 4.90 -7.74 5.61
CA PRO A 100 4.86 -8.79 6.63
C PRO A 100 6.25 -9.44 6.79
N ASN A 101 6.74 -9.53 8.02
CA ASN A 101 8.03 -10.13 8.40
C ASN A 101 9.27 -9.45 7.79
N ALA A 102 9.15 -8.27 7.18
CA ALA A 102 10.28 -7.53 6.64
C ALA A 102 10.34 -6.10 7.16
N TYR A 103 11.47 -5.72 7.73
CA TYR A 103 11.62 -4.41 8.37
C TYR A 103 12.85 -3.62 7.92
N ILE A 104 12.75 -2.31 8.08
CA ILE A 104 13.83 -1.34 7.98
C ILE A 104 14.05 -0.82 9.39
N ASP A 105 15.29 -0.88 9.86
CA ASP A 105 15.67 -0.23 11.10
C ASP A 105 15.61 1.28 10.88
N MET A 106 15.01 1.98 11.83
CA MET A 106 14.87 3.44 11.84
C MET A 106 16.18 4.16 12.20
N ASP A 107 17.31 3.49 11.97
CA ASP A 107 18.64 4.03 12.04
C ASP A 107 19.01 4.60 10.67
N TYR A 108 19.55 5.82 10.67
CA TYR A 108 19.85 6.55 9.45
C TYR A 108 20.81 5.80 8.53
N ASN A 109 21.89 5.25 9.08
CA ASN A 109 22.92 4.56 8.30
C ASN A 109 22.37 3.27 7.70
N LYS A 110 21.55 2.54 8.44
CA LYS A 110 20.90 1.31 7.95
C LYS A 110 19.88 1.61 6.84
N ALA A 111 19.07 2.65 6.99
CA ALA A 111 18.15 3.09 5.96
C ALA A 111 18.90 3.55 4.69
N LEU A 112 19.99 4.30 4.85
CA LEU A 112 20.82 4.73 3.73
C LEU A 112 21.46 3.55 2.99
N HIS A 113 22.04 2.60 3.72
CA HIS A 113 22.65 1.40 3.15
C HIS A 113 21.61 0.53 2.42
N CYS A 114 20.40 0.41 2.97
CA CYS A 114 19.28 -0.29 2.33
C CYS A 114 18.96 0.27 0.93
N LEU A 115 18.98 1.60 0.78
CA LEU A 115 18.76 2.28 -0.49
C LEU A 115 19.96 2.11 -1.44
N ALA A 116 21.18 2.29 -0.93
CA ALA A 116 22.41 2.19 -1.73
C ALA A 116 22.67 0.77 -2.28
N TYR A 117 22.17 -0.26 -1.61
CA TYR A 117 22.37 -1.66 -2.01
C TYR A 117 21.56 -2.09 -3.26
N THR A 118 20.81 -1.18 -3.89
CA THR A 118 20.09 -1.49 -5.15
C THR A 118 20.73 -0.74 -6.32
N PRO A 119 21.93 -1.17 -6.77
CA PRO A 119 22.56 -0.55 -7.93
C PRO A 119 21.72 -0.85 -9.17
N SER A 120 21.35 0.21 -9.87
CA SER A 120 20.85 0.15 -11.24
C SER A 120 21.97 0.64 -12.15
N ASN A 121 22.12 0.03 -13.32
CA ASN A 121 23.04 0.52 -14.35
C ASN A 121 22.67 1.92 -14.85
N HIS A 122 21.44 2.37 -14.56
CA HIS A 122 20.93 3.70 -14.90
C HIS A 122 20.85 4.64 -13.68
N SER A 123 21.45 4.25 -12.55
CA SER A 123 21.47 5.07 -11.35
C SER A 123 22.25 6.36 -11.59
N LEU A 124 21.62 7.50 -11.29
CA LEU A 124 22.25 8.81 -11.16
C LEU A 124 23.02 8.95 -9.84
N ALA A 125 22.71 8.12 -8.83
CA ALA A 125 23.48 8.11 -7.58
C ALA A 125 24.89 7.55 -7.84
N THR A 126 25.89 8.39 -7.56
CA THR A 126 27.32 8.07 -7.64
C THR A 126 27.90 7.66 -6.29
N GLY A 127 27.21 7.98 -5.20
CA GLY A 127 27.54 7.49 -3.87
C GLY A 127 26.40 7.65 -2.85
N PRO A 128 26.61 7.20 -1.59
CA PRO A 128 25.58 7.27 -0.56
C PRO A 128 25.09 8.70 -0.26
N HIS A 129 25.93 9.72 -0.46
CA HIS A 129 25.58 11.11 -0.22
C HIS A 129 24.41 11.61 -1.10
N ASP A 130 24.26 11.08 -2.31
CA ASP A 130 23.16 11.41 -3.22
C ASP A 130 21.80 10.93 -2.68
N LEU A 131 21.83 9.93 -1.79
CA LEU A 131 20.64 9.31 -1.18
C LEU A 131 20.32 9.88 0.21
N ASN A 132 21.20 10.72 0.78
CA ASN A 132 21.04 11.27 2.13
C ASN A 132 19.74 12.07 2.33
N ARG A 133 19.30 12.81 1.32
CA ARG A 133 18.04 13.58 1.41
C ARG A 133 16.81 12.67 1.38
N LEU A 134 16.89 11.52 0.72
CA LEU A 134 15.81 10.56 0.59
C LEU A 134 15.69 9.66 1.83
N SER A 135 16.82 9.27 2.43
CA SER A 135 16.85 8.44 3.64
C SER A 135 16.25 9.17 4.84
N ILE A 136 16.50 10.48 4.99
CA ILE A 136 15.85 11.34 6.00
C ILE A 136 14.33 11.33 5.82
N PHE A 137 13.85 11.45 4.58
CA PHE A 137 12.41 11.48 4.29
C PHE A 137 11.71 10.15 4.62
N SER A 138 12.36 9.03 4.33
CA SER A 138 11.84 7.69 4.67
C SER A 138 11.78 7.44 6.19
N ALA A 139 12.73 8.00 6.94
CA ALA A 139 12.81 7.86 8.39
C ALA A 139 11.84 8.78 9.16
N PHE A 140 11.46 9.93 8.60
CA PHE A 140 10.57 10.90 9.24
C PHE A 140 9.08 10.70 8.92
N SER A 141 8.74 10.36 7.67
CA SER A 141 7.36 10.08 7.24
C SER A 141 6.73 8.88 7.96
N THR A 142 7.55 7.91 8.37
CA THR A 142 7.14 6.68 9.07
C THR A 142 7.10 6.80 10.60
N LYS A 143 7.69 7.85 11.19
CA LYS A 143 7.85 7.99 12.65
C LYS A 143 6.65 8.61 13.36
N SER A 144 5.88 9.47 12.68
CA SER A 144 5.18 10.54 13.42
C SER A 144 3.72 10.32 13.81
N ARG A 145 2.93 9.39 13.23
CA ARG A 145 1.47 9.37 13.57
C ARG A 145 0.74 8.03 13.71
N GLN A 146 1.27 6.90 13.23
CA GLN A 146 0.43 5.69 13.10
C GLN A 146 0.41 4.72 14.31
N LYS A 147 1.28 4.89 15.32
CA LYS A 147 1.71 3.74 16.14
C LYS A 147 0.89 3.33 17.38
N ARG A 148 -0.22 3.98 17.76
CA ARG A 148 -1.01 3.51 18.94
C ARG A 148 -2.51 3.35 18.78
N ASN A 149 -3.16 4.13 17.92
CA ASN A 149 -4.61 4.07 17.81
C ASN A 149 -5.09 3.10 16.70
N PHE A 150 -4.24 2.80 15.72
CA PHE A 150 -4.61 1.97 14.57
C PHE A 150 -4.78 0.49 14.94
N SER A 151 -3.82 -0.11 15.66
CA SER A 151 -3.85 -1.54 16.04
C SER A 151 -5.00 -1.91 16.96
N LYS A 152 -5.41 -1.01 17.87
CA LYS A 152 -6.53 -1.26 18.79
C LYS A 152 -7.90 -1.19 18.08
N LYS A 153 -7.96 -0.52 16.94
CA LYS A 153 -9.22 -0.18 16.27
C LYS A 153 -9.53 -1.10 15.09
N MET A 154 -8.51 -1.62 14.39
CA MET A 154 -8.60 -2.50 13.21
C MET A 154 -8.24 -3.95 13.57
N CYS A 155 -9.18 -4.69 14.16
CA CYS A 155 -8.90 -6.01 14.72
C CYS A 155 -9.44 -7.15 13.85
N THR A 156 -10.41 -6.88 12.98
CA THR A 156 -11.14 -7.89 12.20
C THR A 156 -10.96 -7.69 10.69
N ASP A 157 -11.24 -8.73 9.91
CA ASP A 157 -11.24 -8.64 8.45
C ASP A 157 -12.33 -7.69 7.94
N GLU A 158 -13.44 -7.57 8.68
CA GLU A 158 -14.51 -6.60 8.43
C GLU A 158 -14.01 -5.15 8.60
N ASP A 159 -13.23 -4.86 9.65
CA ASP A 159 -12.68 -3.51 9.87
C ASP A 159 -11.70 -3.12 8.74
N ILE A 160 -10.89 -4.08 8.30
CA ILE A 160 -9.97 -3.94 7.17
C ILE A 160 -10.75 -3.71 5.87
N ALA A 161 -11.78 -4.51 5.61
CA ALA A 161 -12.63 -4.37 4.43
C ALA A 161 -13.30 -3.00 4.38
N LEU A 162 -13.77 -2.51 5.52
CA LEU A 162 -14.34 -1.18 5.64
C LEU A 162 -13.32 -0.08 5.34
N MET A 163 -12.09 -0.19 5.84
CA MET A 163 -11.03 0.77 5.54
C MET A 163 -10.68 0.78 4.05
N ILE A 164 -10.58 -0.39 3.43
CA ILE A 164 -10.35 -0.50 1.98
C ILE A 164 -11.48 0.15 1.19
N LEU A 165 -12.75 -0.07 1.56
CA LEU A 165 -13.89 0.60 0.94
C LEU A 165 -13.81 2.11 1.09
N LEU A 166 -13.44 2.61 2.26
CA LEU A 166 -13.27 4.05 2.49
C LEU A 166 -12.14 4.63 1.62
N ILE A 167 -11.03 3.91 1.47
CA ILE A 167 -9.95 4.29 0.56
C ILE A 167 -10.47 4.40 -0.87
N ILE A 168 -11.23 3.41 -1.34
CA ILE A 168 -11.82 3.40 -2.70
C ILE A 168 -12.78 4.58 -2.87
N ILE A 169 -13.73 4.76 -1.95
CA ILE A 169 -14.72 5.81 -2.02
C ILE A 169 -14.05 7.18 -2.02
N LEU A 170 -13.18 7.45 -1.04
CA LEU A 170 -12.61 8.77 -0.84
C LEU A 170 -11.66 9.15 -1.98
N SER A 171 -10.80 8.24 -2.42
CA SER A 171 -9.81 8.53 -3.48
C SER A 171 -10.46 8.83 -4.82
N ASN A 172 -11.70 8.41 -5.03
CA ASN A 172 -12.43 8.55 -6.30
C ASN A 172 -13.61 9.53 -6.22
N ASP A 173 -13.83 10.18 -5.07
CA ASP A 173 -14.89 11.20 -4.89
C ASP A 173 -14.46 12.61 -5.36
N CYS A 174 -13.36 12.70 -6.12
CA CYS A 174 -12.73 13.95 -6.57
C CYS A 174 -13.34 14.51 -7.86
N ASP A 175 -13.79 13.65 -8.79
CA ASP A 175 -14.39 14.07 -10.05
C ASP A 175 -15.92 13.89 -10.02
N LYS A 176 -16.59 14.89 -9.45
CA LYS A 176 -18.06 14.94 -9.39
C LYS A 176 -18.72 15.13 -10.76
N ALA A 177 -17.98 15.60 -11.76
CA ALA A 177 -18.51 15.86 -13.09
C ALA A 177 -18.58 14.57 -13.94
N ASN A 178 -17.73 13.58 -13.66
CA ASN A 178 -17.72 12.34 -14.41
C ASN A 178 -18.82 11.36 -13.94
N SER A 179 -19.92 11.30 -14.70
CA SER A 179 -21.09 10.47 -14.39
C SER A 179 -20.80 8.97 -14.34
N ALA A 180 -19.76 8.49 -15.04
CA ALA A 180 -19.34 7.09 -15.02
C ALA A 180 -18.85 6.65 -13.64
N TRP A 181 -18.32 7.58 -12.83
CA TRP A 181 -17.78 7.32 -11.50
C TRP A 181 -18.81 7.51 -10.40
N GLN A 182 -19.73 8.45 -10.58
CA GLN A 182 -20.66 8.83 -9.54
C GLN A 182 -21.61 7.71 -9.16
N ARG A 183 -22.11 6.92 -10.12
CA ARG A 183 -23.00 5.79 -9.82
C ARG A 183 -22.28 4.69 -9.01
N PRO A 184 -21.11 4.17 -9.43
CA PRO A 184 -20.35 3.20 -8.64
C PRO A 184 -19.99 3.70 -7.24
N ILE A 185 -19.48 4.92 -7.11
CA ILE A 185 -19.10 5.50 -5.81
C ILE A 185 -20.32 5.69 -4.92
N HIS A 186 -21.46 6.09 -5.48
CA HIS A 186 -22.70 6.21 -4.76
C HIS A 186 -23.24 4.84 -4.30
N ASP A 187 -23.15 3.81 -5.13
CA ASP A 187 -23.56 2.44 -4.77
C ASP A 187 -22.65 1.88 -3.67
N LEU A 188 -21.34 2.17 -3.72
CA LEU A 188 -20.40 1.87 -2.63
C LEU A 188 -20.73 2.62 -1.33
N LYS A 189 -21.09 3.90 -1.40
CA LYS A 189 -21.53 4.70 -0.23
C LYS A 189 -22.81 4.13 0.40
N ARG A 190 -23.64 3.42 -0.38
CA ARG A 190 -24.90 2.80 0.06
C ARG A 190 -24.76 1.39 0.61
N ILE A 191 -23.55 0.86 0.76
CA ILE A 191 -23.35 -0.49 1.28
C ILE A 191 -23.88 -0.59 2.73
N LYS A 192 -25.11 -1.10 2.84
CA LYS A 192 -25.79 -1.35 4.11
C LYS A 192 -25.03 -2.36 4.98
N GLU A 193 -24.20 -3.23 4.39
CA GLU A 193 -23.34 -4.18 5.10
C GLU A 193 -22.39 -3.46 6.07
N ALA A 194 -21.80 -2.33 5.65
CA ALA A 194 -20.92 -1.52 6.47
C ALA A 194 -21.68 -0.85 7.63
N GLU A 195 -22.83 -0.23 7.33
CA GLU A 195 -23.67 0.39 8.36
C GLU A 195 -24.20 -0.63 9.37
N TYR A 196 -24.64 -1.79 8.90
CA TYR A 196 -25.13 -2.89 9.73
C TYR A 196 -24.01 -3.41 10.65
N TYR A 197 -22.81 -3.67 10.10
CA TYR A 197 -21.64 -4.09 10.86
C TYR A 197 -21.31 -3.10 12.00
N LEU A 198 -21.25 -1.81 11.67
CA LEU A 198 -20.93 -0.75 12.63
C LEU A 198 -22.00 -0.56 13.71
N THR A 199 -23.27 -0.70 13.32
CA THR A 199 -24.41 -0.64 14.25
C THR A 199 -24.39 -1.83 15.20
N ARG A 200 -24.20 -3.04 14.68
CA ARG A 200 -24.10 -4.28 15.48
C ARG A 200 -22.96 -4.22 16.49
N LYS A 201 -21.85 -3.57 16.16
CA LYS A 201 -20.70 -3.37 17.07
C LYS A 201 -20.90 -2.22 18.06
N GLY A 202 -21.97 -1.43 17.96
CA GLY A 202 -22.20 -0.26 18.80
C GLY A 202 -21.17 0.87 18.60
N ARG A 203 -20.51 0.92 17.42
CA ARG A 203 -19.35 1.79 17.17
C ARG A 203 -19.62 2.90 16.13
N LYS A 204 -20.83 2.98 15.58
CA LYS A 204 -21.14 3.69 14.31
C LYS A 204 -20.51 5.08 14.16
N ASN A 205 -20.81 6.03 15.05
CA ASN A 205 -20.46 7.43 14.80
C ASN A 205 -19.00 7.74 15.13
N VAL A 206 -18.52 7.33 16.31
CA VAL A 206 -17.15 7.63 16.75
C VAL A 206 -16.12 6.91 15.89
N PHE A 207 -16.35 5.63 15.58
CA PHE A 207 -15.41 4.85 14.78
C PHE A 207 -15.34 5.36 13.34
N MET A 208 -16.48 5.68 12.70
CA MET A 208 -16.44 6.21 11.34
C MET A 208 -15.70 7.55 11.26
N ALA A 209 -15.95 8.47 12.20
CA ALA A 209 -15.21 9.74 12.28
C ALA A 209 -13.71 9.50 12.46
N ASP A 210 -13.33 8.56 13.34
CA ASP A 210 -11.94 8.15 13.50
C ASP A 210 -11.34 7.61 12.20
N LEU A 211 -12.07 6.76 11.48
CA LEU A 211 -11.59 6.20 10.21
C LEU A 211 -11.36 7.29 9.17
N LEU A 212 -12.27 8.25 9.06
CA LEU A 212 -12.14 9.39 8.15
C LEU A 212 -10.91 10.24 8.49
N LEU A 213 -10.70 10.55 9.77
CA LEU A 213 -9.49 11.26 10.22
C LEU A 213 -8.22 10.49 9.87
N HIS A 214 -8.21 9.17 10.08
CA HIS A 214 -7.06 8.33 9.71
C HIS A 214 -6.83 8.33 8.20
N VAL A 215 -7.87 8.24 7.37
CA VAL A 215 -7.70 8.31 5.92
C VAL A 215 -7.15 9.67 5.49
N SER A 216 -7.59 10.75 6.13
CA SER A 216 -7.04 12.10 5.87
C SER A 216 -5.55 12.18 6.19
N ASP A 217 -5.10 11.66 7.35
CA ASP A 217 -3.66 11.60 7.68
C ASP A 217 -2.89 10.71 6.69
N MET A 218 -3.48 9.59 6.26
CA MET A 218 -2.86 8.69 5.29
C MET A 218 -2.72 9.33 3.90
N ARG A 219 -3.61 10.26 3.51
CA ARG A 219 -3.49 11.00 2.24
C ARG A 219 -2.25 11.88 2.19
N THR A 220 -1.96 12.60 3.27
CA THR A 220 -0.73 13.40 3.37
C THR A 220 0.50 12.49 3.21
N GLN A 221 0.51 11.36 3.93
CA GLN A 221 1.58 10.37 3.82
C GLN A 221 1.68 9.75 2.42
N ALA A 222 0.54 9.53 1.74
CA ALA A 222 0.53 8.97 0.39
C ALA A 222 1.15 9.93 -0.63
N SER A 223 0.88 11.23 -0.49
CA SER A 223 1.50 12.29 -1.29
C SER A 223 3.02 12.35 -1.04
N GLU A 224 3.44 12.36 0.22
CA GLU A 224 4.85 12.31 0.62
C GLU A 224 5.57 11.07 0.07
N LEU A 225 4.93 9.90 0.18
CA LEU A 225 5.46 8.63 -0.30
C LEU A 225 5.55 8.60 -1.84
N SER A 226 4.57 9.19 -2.54
CA SER A 226 4.58 9.32 -4.00
C SER A 226 5.78 10.16 -4.46
N ASN A 227 6.00 11.31 -3.82
CA ASN A 227 7.15 12.18 -4.11
C ASN A 227 8.49 11.48 -3.83
N LEU A 228 8.55 10.71 -2.75
CA LEU A 228 9.72 9.90 -2.41
C LEU A 228 9.99 8.84 -3.49
N TYR A 229 8.98 8.06 -3.90
CA TYR A 229 9.15 7.06 -4.95
C TYR A 229 9.49 7.67 -6.30
N GLY A 230 8.91 8.82 -6.66
CA GLY A 230 9.29 9.56 -7.86
C GLY A 230 10.76 9.97 -7.85
N SER A 231 11.23 10.50 -6.72
CA SER A 231 12.63 10.89 -6.54
C SER A 231 13.58 9.68 -6.56
N LEU A 232 13.20 8.59 -5.90
CA LEU A 232 13.98 7.35 -5.89
C LEU A 232 14.05 6.71 -7.28
N ASN A 233 12.96 6.72 -8.05
CA ASN A 233 12.95 6.20 -9.42
C ASN A 233 13.81 7.08 -10.35
N LEU A 234 13.81 8.39 -10.17
CA LEU A 234 14.69 9.28 -10.92
C LEU A 234 16.16 9.01 -10.60
N ILE A 235 16.50 8.92 -9.32
CA ILE A 235 17.89 8.83 -8.86
C ILE A 235 18.46 7.42 -9.04
N LEU A 236 17.69 6.37 -8.77
CA LEU A 236 18.14 4.99 -8.89
C LEU A 236 17.88 4.41 -10.28
N GLY A 237 17.50 5.23 -11.27
CA GLY A 237 17.28 4.76 -12.64
C GLY A 237 16.14 3.76 -12.73
N GLY A 238 14.91 4.26 -12.74
CA GLY A 238 13.68 3.50 -12.95
C GLY A 238 13.57 3.00 -14.40
N GLY A 239 14.28 1.93 -14.72
CA GLY A 239 14.05 1.18 -15.94
C GLY A 239 12.62 0.62 -15.93
N CYS A 240 11.80 1.12 -16.84
CA CYS A 240 10.48 0.58 -17.19
C CYS A 240 10.56 -0.79 -17.91
N ASP A 241 11.59 -1.59 -17.66
CA ASP A 241 11.79 -2.87 -18.35
C ASP A 241 11.07 -4.03 -17.63
N GLY A 242 10.72 -3.86 -16.35
CA GLY A 242 10.00 -4.87 -15.57
C GLY A 242 8.49 -4.66 -15.42
N LEU A 243 7.97 -3.47 -15.77
CA LEU A 243 6.54 -3.11 -15.63
C LEU A 243 5.81 -2.97 -16.97
N ARG A 244 6.48 -3.18 -18.10
CA ARG A 244 5.80 -3.56 -19.34
C ARG A 244 5.24 -4.97 -19.14
N VAL A 245 4.01 -5.05 -18.64
CA VAL A 245 3.13 -6.18 -18.93
C VAL A 245 3.25 -6.41 -20.43
N LYS A 246 3.77 -7.57 -20.84
CA LYS A 246 3.73 -8.02 -22.23
C LYS A 246 2.24 -8.20 -22.61
N GLY A 247 1.59 -7.10 -22.90
CA GLY A 247 0.32 -7.06 -23.60
C GLY A 247 0.60 -7.31 -25.08
N GLN A 248 0.15 -8.47 -25.54
CA GLN A 248 -0.29 -8.71 -26.91
C GLN A 248 0.76 -8.50 -28.02
N GLY A 249 1.55 -9.55 -28.26
CA GLY A 249 1.90 -9.88 -29.64
C GLY A 249 0.70 -10.56 -30.29
N VAL A 250 -0.10 -9.79 -31.02
CA VAL A 250 -1.05 -10.34 -31.99
C VAL A 250 -0.20 -10.91 -33.14
N PRO A 251 -0.36 -12.18 -33.54
CA PRO A 251 0.27 -12.65 -34.76
C PRO A 251 -0.48 -12.03 -35.95
N GLU A 252 0.21 -11.18 -36.70
CA GLU A 252 -0.24 -10.79 -38.03
C GLU A 252 -0.31 -12.05 -38.90
N SER A 253 -1.54 -12.46 -39.21
CA SER A 253 -1.83 -13.39 -40.28
C SER A 253 -1.78 -12.60 -41.57
N HIS A 254 -0.74 -12.83 -42.37
CA HIS A 254 -0.76 -12.44 -43.78
C HIS A 254 -1.03 -13.67 -44.64
N SER A 255 -2.10 -13.47 -45.41
CA SER A 255 -2.57 -14.20 -46.57
C SER A 255 -1.50 -14.27 -47.66
#